data_AF-B9XMD2-F1
#
_entry.id   AF-B9XMD2-F1
#
_cell.length_a   1.000
_cell.length_b   1.000
_cell.length_c   1.000
_cell.angle_alpha   90.00
_cell.angle_beta   90.00
_cell.angle_gamma   90.00
#
_symmetry.space_group_name_H-M   'P 1'
#
loop_
_entity.id
_entity.type
_entity.pdbx_description
1 polymer ?
#
loop_
_entity_poly.entity_id
_entity_poly.type
_entity_poly.pdbx_seq_one_letter_code
_entity_poly.pdbx_strand_id
1 'polypeptide(L)'
;MKIWKVILATLVIFGAGVVTGGLLVNHVVRIKDQKKIKPLSVQAVTPWQQHNRELLHRMDRELNLTPEQHDRLEKIIIDGQERTKALWKPIAPQMNKESQRVRSELRDELTPEQRKKFDELVKPHPKKQDDKQHHPGTNTAEISTNSPATNSAVTNQ
;
A
#
# COMPACT_ATOMS: atom_id res chain seq x y z
N MET A 1 -38.82 16.51 -46.78
CA MET A 1 -37.47 15.88 -46.85
C MET A 1 -36.34 16.87 -46.50
N LYS A 2 -36.15 17.29 -45.24
CA LYS A 2 -34.96 18.08 -44.84
C LYS A 2 -34.52 17.89 -43.37
N ILE A 3 -35.38 17.39 -42.47
CA ILE A 3 -35.06 17.22 -41.04
C ILE A 3 -33.97 16.16 -40.78
N TRP A 4 -34.02 15.01 -41.46
CA TRP A 4 -33.02 13.95 -41.28
C TRP A 4 -31.62 14.38 -41.74
N LYS A 5 -31.54 15.23 -42.78
CA LYS A 5 -30.26 15.82 -43.22
C LYS A 5 -29.68 16.78 -42.19
N VAL A 6 -30.53 17.54 -41.47
CA VAL A 6 -30.11 18.41 -40.37
C VAL A 6 -29.62 17.59 -39.19
N ILE A 7 -30.32 16.51 -38.83
CA ILE A 7 -29.90 15.59 -37.76
C ILE A 7 -28.53 14.97 -38.07
N LEU A 8 -28.32 14.54 -39.32
CA LEU A 8 -27.05 13.95 -39.75
C LEU A 8 -25.92 14.99 -39.74
N ALA A 9 -26.18 16.23 -40.16
CA ALA A 9 -25.21 17.32 -40.07
C ALA A 9 -24.84 17.65 -38.61
N THR A 10 -25.81 17.69 -37.69
CA THR A 10 -25.54 17.95 -36.27
C THR A 10 -24.75 16.82 -35.61
N LEU A 11 -25.01 15.56 -35.98
CA LEU A 11 -24.25 14.42 -35.47
C LEU A 11 -22.81 14.42 -35.97
N VAL A 12 -22.56 14.84 -37.22
CA VAL A 12 -21.21 14.94 -37.78
C VAL A 12 -20.40 16.05 -37.11
N ILE A 13 -21.00 17.24 -36.90
CA ILE A 13 -20.32 18.36 -36.23
C ILE A 13 -19.99 18.00 -34.77
N PHE A 14 -20.95 17.39 -34.07
CA PHE A 14 -20.72 16.96 -32.69
C PHE A 14 -19.69 15.83 -32.60
N GLY A 15 -19.76 14.86 -33.52
CA GLY A 15 -18.79 13.76 -33.63
C GLY A 15 -17.37 14.26 -33.89
N ALA A 16 -17.20 15.25 -34.77
CA ALA A 16 -15.91 15.88 -35.02
C ALA A 16 -15.35 16.56 -33.74
N GLY A 17 -16.21 17.28 -32.99
CA GLY A 17 -15.83 17.88 -31.71
C GLY A 17 -15.37 16.85 -30.66
N VAL A 18 -16.05 15.71 -30.57
CA VAL A 18 -15.67 14.61 -29.65
C VAL A 18 -14.34 13.98 -30.05
N VAL A 19 -14.09 13.78 -31.35
CA VAL A 19 -12.84 13.22 -31.85
C VAL A 19 -11.67 14.19 -31.62
N THR A 20 -11.85 15.47 -31.91
CA THR A 20 -10.82 16.51 -31.68
C THR A 20 -10.54 16.72 -30.20
N GLY A 21 -11.58 16.73 -29.35
CA GLY A 21 -11.43 16.81 -27.89
C GLY A 21 -10.78 15.56 -27.28
N GLY A 22 -11.17 14.38 -27.75
CA GLY A 22 -10.63 13.09 -27.29
C GLY A 22 -9.15 12.89 -27.65
N LEU A 23 -8.75 13.28 -28.86
CA LEU A 23 -7.35 13.22 -29.30
C LEU A 23 -6.46 14.18 -28.50
N LEU A 24 -6.95 15.38 -28.16
CA LEU A 24 -6.20 16.36 -27.38
C LEU A 24 -5.99 15.90 -25.93
N VAL A 25 -7.01 15.35 -25.29
CA VAL A 25 -6.91 14.80 -23.91
C VAL A 25 -5.92 13.63 -23.87
N ASN A 26 -5.94 12.74 -24.86
CA ASN A 26 -5.02 11.60 -24.92
C ASN A 26 -3.55 12.02 -25.12
N HIS A 27 -3.28 13.16 -25.77
CA HIS A 27 -1.92 13.67 -25.95
C HIS A 27 -1.39 14.43 -24.73
N VAL A 28 -2.25 15.14 -23.99
CA VAL A 28 -1.83 15.91 -22.80
C VAL A 28 -1.75 15.04 -21.54
N VAL A 29 -2.59 13.99 -21.42
CA VAL A 29 -2.53 13.03 -20.29
C VAL A 29 -1.22 12.24 -20.29
N ARG A 30 -0.72 11.83 -21.46
CA ARG A 30 0.55 11.09 -21.57
C ARG A 30 1.80 11.87 -21.13
N ILE A 31 1.76 13.21 -21.16
CA ILE A 31 2.88 14.06 -20.69
C ILE A 31 2.88 14.18 -19.16
N LYS A 32 1.76 13.89 -18.49
CA LYS A 32 1.60 13.99 -17.02
C LYS A 32 1.67 12.66 -16.27
N ASP A 33 1.82 11.53 -16.98
CA ASP A 33 1.97 10.18 -16.41
C ASP A 33 3.35 9.89 -15.75
N GLN A 34 4.07 10.93 -15.32
CA GLN A 34 5.31 10.83 -14.52
C GLN A 34 5.12 11.26 -13.05
N LYS A 35 3.89 11.50 -12.61
CA LYS A 35 3.57 11.46 -11.18
C LYS A 35 2.58 10.32 -10.98
N LYS A 36 3.10 9.14 -10.60
CA LYS A 36 2.31 8.07 -10.01
C LYS A 36 1.63 8.65 -8.75
N ILE A 37 0.47 9.27 -8.92
CA ILE A 37 -0.48 9.46 -7.85
C ILE A 37 -0.92 8.04 -7.55
N LYS A 38 -0.29 7.43 -6.54
CA LYS A 38 -0.79 6.19 -5.95
C LYS A 38 -2.27 6.46 -5.68
N PRO A 39 -3.22 5.67 -6.23
CA PRO A 39 -4.62 5.88 -5.90
C PRO A 39 -4.70 5.91 -4.39
N LEU A 40 -5.32 6.96 -3.84
CA LEU A 40 -5.62 7.05 -2.41
C LEU A 40 -6.46 5.81 -2.10
N SER A 41 -5.77 4.76 -1.68
CA SER A 41 -6.41 3.54 -1.27
C SER A 41 -7.25 3.92 -0.07
N VAL A 42 -8.57 3.84 -0.22
CA VAL A 42 -9.53 3.85 0.89
C VAL A 42 -9.34 2.54 1.65
N GLN A 43 -8.16 2.37 2.23
CA GLN A 43 -7.75 1.18 2.96
C GLN A 43 -8.16 1.43 4.40
N ALA A 44 -9.37 0.97 4.71
CA ALA A 44 -9.84 0.78 6.06
C ALA A 44 -9.01 -0.35 6.70
N VAL A 45 -7.84 -0.03 7.26
CA VAL A 45 -7.17 -0.76 8.37
C VAL A 45 -5.96 0.06 8.85
N THR A 46 -6.12 0.69 10.01
CA THR A 46 -5.11 1.37 10.86
C THR A 46 -3.75 1.69 10.20
N PRO A 47 -3.59 2.89 9.60
CA PRO A 47 -2.39 3.32 8.87
C PRO A 47 -1.11 3.41 9.71
N TRP A 48 -1.21 3.44 11.03
CA TRP A 48 -0.10 3.82 11.91
C TRP A 48 1.04 2.80 11.97
N GLN A 49 0.77 1.51 11.76
CA GLN A 49 1.80 0.47 11.97
C GLN A 49 2.94 0.52 10.95
N GLN A 50 2.64 0.83 9.69
CA GLN A 50 3.67 0.88 8.65
C GLN A 50 4.47 2.18 8.66
N HIS A 51 3.81 3.31 8.93
CA HIS A 51 4.46 4.61 8.93
C HIS A 51 5.49 4.72 10.06
N ASN A 52 5.27 4.03 11.19
CA ASN A 52 6.16 4.14 12.33
C ASN A 52 7.50 3.41 12.15
N ARG A 53 7.55 2.29 11.41
CA ARG A 53 8.82 1.60 11.13
C ARG A 53 9.72 2.40 10.20
N GLU A 54 9.14 2.98 9.16
CA GLU A 54 9.86 3.89 8.26
C GLU A 54 10.33 5.14 9.01
N LEU A 55 9.49 5.69 9.89
CA LEU A 55 9.84 6.83 10.72
C LEU A 55 11.03 6.52 11.65
N LEU A 56 11.02 5.40 12.35
CA LEU A 56 12.12 5.01 13.24
C LEU A 56 13.42 4.82 12.44
N HIS A 57 13.37 4.14 11.30
CA HIS A 57 14.54 3.98 10.42
C HIS A 57 15.06 5.35 9.92
N ARG A 58 14.16 6.26 9.57
CA ARG A 58 14.53 7.61 9.14
C ARG A 58 15.17 8.39 10.27
N MET A 59 14.62 8.31 11.48
CA MET A 59 15.18 8.95 12.67
C MET A 59 16.56 8.40 13.02
N ASP A 60 16.75 7.09 12.89
CA ASP A 60 18.03 6.43 13.13
C ASP A 60 19.12 7.00 12.20
N ARG A 61 18.81 7.11 10.90
CA ARG A 61 19.72 7.64 9.87
C ARG A 61 19.94 9.15 9.95
N GLU A 62 18.90 9.93 10.23
CA GLU A 62 18.97 11.41 10.19
C GLU A 62 19.44 12.01 11.52
N LEU A 63 19.19 11.34 12.65
CA LEU A 63 19.51 11.84 13.99
C LEU A 63 20.71 11.13 14.63
N ASN A 64 21.25 10.08 14.00
CA ASN A 64 22.34 9.26 14.52
C ASN A 64 22.05 8.79 15.95
N LEU A 65 20.95 8.05 16.12
CA LEU A 65 20.51 7.62 17.44
C LEU A 65 21.55 6.67 18.05
N THR A 66 21.81 6.82 19.35
CA THR A 66 22.52 5.80 20.12
C THR A 66 21.64 4.54 20.23
N PRO A 67 22.23 3.34 20.39
CA PRO A 67 21.45 2.10 20.57
C PRO A 67 20.42 2.22 21.69
N GLU A 68 20.78 2.84 22.82
CA GLU A 68 19.87 3.03 23.94
C GLU A 68 18.74 4.01 23.63
N GLN A 69 18.96 5.00 22.76
CA GLN A 69 17.91 5.91 22.30
C GLN A 69 16.97 5.21 21.32
N HIS A 70 17.51 4.42 20.39
CA HIS A 70 16.74 3.62 19.46
C HIS A 70 15.75 2.72 20.19
N ASP A 71 16.22 1.93 21.17
CA ASP A 71 15.37 0.98 21.91
C ASP A 71 14.26 1.69 22.69
N ARG A 72 14.57 2.85 23.30
CA ARG A 72 13.56 3.65 23.99
C ARG A 72 12.51 4.20 23.02
N LEU A 73 12.91 4.67 21.85
CA LEU A 73 12.00 5.19 20.83
C LEU A 73 11.13 4.09 20.22
N GLU A 74 11.71 2.92 19.95
CA GLU A 74 10.97 1.74 19.50
C GLU A 74 9.88 1.36 20.50
N LYS A 75 10.22 1.31 21.80
CA LYS A 75 9.25 1.03 22.85
C LYS A 75 8.11 2.05 22.90
N ILE A 76 8.43 3.35 22.83
CA ILE A 76 7.41 4.42 22.82
C ILE A 76 6.45 4.25 21.63
N ILE A 77 6.99 3.89 20.47
CA ILE A 77 6.22 3.64 19.26
C ILE A 77 5.29 2.45 19.45
N ILE A 78 5.78 1.33 19.97
CA ILE A 78 4.99 0.11 20.22
C ILE A 78 3.86 0.39 21.21
N ASP A 79 4.17 0.99 22.36
CA ASP A 79 3.18 1.33 23.38
C ASP A 79 2.11 2.30 22.83
N GLY A 80 2.52 3.27 22.01
CA GLY A 80 1.61 4.18 21.31
C GLY A 80 0.67 3.46 20.34
N GLN A 81 1.19 2.45 19.62
CA GLN A 81 0.38 1.63 18.72
C GLN A 81 -0.66 0.82 19.48
N GLU A 82 -0.31 0.23 20.63
CA GLU A 82 -1.24 -0.53 21.45
C GLU A 82 -2.38 0.34 21.98
N ARG A 83 -2.04 1.52 22.52
CA ARG A 83 -3.04 2.50 22.98
C ARG A 83 -3.99 2.90 21.84
N THR A 84 -3.44 3.20 20.67
CA THR A 84 -4.25 3.60 19.51
C THR A 84 -5.13 2.45 19.01
N LYS A 85 -4.62 1.21 19.00
CA LYS A 85 -5.38 0.01 18.62
C LYS A 85 -6.56 -0.22 19.56
N ALA A 86 -6.37 -0.02 20.87
CA ALA A 86 -7.43 -0.12 21.85
C ALA A 86 -8.54 0.91 21.59
N LEU A 87 -8.17 2.16 21.28
CA LEU A 87 -9.11 3.23 20.91
C LEU A 87 -9.85 2.93 19.60
N TRP A 88 -9.17 2.35 18.61
CA TRP A 88 -9.75 2.06 17.30
C TRP A 88 -10.69 0.85 17.29
N LYS A 89 -10.43 -0.17 18.13
CA LYS A 89 -11.20 -1.43 18.17
C LYS A 89 -12.73 -1.24 18.20
N PRO A 90 -13.31 -0.38 19.05
CA PRO A 90 -14.76 -0.13 19.04
C PRO A 90 -15.25 0.73 17.85
N ILE A 91 -14.40 1.59 17.28
CA ILE A 91 -14.76 2.52 16.20
C ILE A 91 -14.71 1.85 14.82
N ALA A 92 -13.76 0.91 14.64
CA ALA A 92 -13.55 0.16 13.41
C ALA A 92 -14.84 -0.38 12.75
N PRO A 93 -15.77 -1.05 13.47
CA PRO A 93 -17.01 -1.52 12.85
C PRO A 93 -17.92 -0.39 12.37
N GLN A 94 -17.97 0.74 13.08
CA GLN A 94 -18.78 1.90 12.67
C GLN A 94 -18.21 2.54 11.41
N MET A 95 -16.89 2.70 11.36
CA MET A 95 -16.20 3.24 10.19
C MET A 95 -16.38 2.35 8.95
N ASN A 96 -16.32 1.03 9.14
CA ASN A 96 -16.56 0.07 8.06
C ASN A 96 -18.01 0.14 7.55
N LYS A 97 -18.98 0.26 8.45
CA LYS A 97 -20.40 0.44 8.07
C LYS A 97 -20.61 1.72 7.28
N GLU A 98 -20.05 2.84 7.74
CA GLU A 98 -20.15 4.11 7.02
C GLU A 98 -19.47 4.04 5.65
N SER A 99 -18.30 3.42 5.57
CA SER A 99 -17.62 3.19 4.29
C SER A 99 -18.44 2.32 3.34
N GLN A 100 -19.12 1.29 3.84
CA GLN A 100 -20.03 0.46 3.04
C GLN A 100 -21.24 1.25 2.57
N ARG A 101 -21.84 2.05 3.46
CA ARG A 101 -22.97 2.91 3.13
C ARG A 101 -22.63 3.87 2.00
N VAL A 102 -21.54 4.63 2.13
CA VAL A 102 -21.06 5.56 1.12
C VAL A 102 -20.78 4.84 -0.21
N ARG A 103 -20.17 3.65 -0.17
CA ARG A 103 -19.93 2.85 -1.39
C ARG A 103 -21.23 2.43 -2.07
N SER A 104 -22.25 2.05 -1.32
CA SER A 104 -23.56 1.69 -1.88
C SER A 104 -24.26 2.90 -2.49
N GLU A 105 -24.31 4.02 -1.78
CA GLU A 105 -24.91 5.27 -2.30
C GLU A 105 -24.20 5.73 -3.58
N LEU A 106 -22.87 5.71 -3.61
CA LEU A 106 -22.10 6.01 -4.83
C LEU A 106 -22.41 5.02 -5.96
N ARG A 107 -22.55 3.72 -5.65
CA ARG A 107 -22.85 2.70 -6.67
C ARG A 107 -24.21 2.95 -7.32
N ASP A 108 -25.20 3.41 -6.56
CA ASP A 108 -26.56 3.60 -7.06
C ASP A 108 -26.66 4.74 -8.08
N GLU A 109 -25.85 5.79 -7.91
CA GLU A 109 -25.74 6.91 -8.86
C GLU A 109 -25.01 6.56 -10.17
N LEU A 110 -24.31 5.41 -10.23
CA LEU A 110 -23.53 5.02 -11.41
C LEU A 110 -24.33 4.23 -12.43
N THR A 111 -23.99 4.43 -13.71
CA THR A 111 -24.52 3.58 -14.79
C THR A 111 -24.01 2.14 -14.67
N PRO A 112 -24.70 1.14 -15.25
CA PRO A 112 -24.28 -0.26 -15.15
C PRO A 112 -22.84 -0.52 -15.60
N GLU A 113 -22.36 0.19 -16.63
CA GLU A 113 -20.98 0.08 -17.11
C GLU A 113 -19.97 0.70 -16.13
N GLN A 114 -20.33 1.83 -15.51
CA GLN A 114 -19.49 2.49 -14.50
C GLN A 114 -19.40 1.70 -13.20
N ARG A 115 -20.50 1.03 -12.78
CA ARG A 115 -20.52 0.18 -11.58
C ARG A 115 -19.47 -0.93 -11.64
N LYS A 116 -19.28 -1.58 -12.79
CA LYS A 116 -18.25 -2.62 -12.95
C LYS A 116 -16.84 -2.08 -12.68
N LYS A 117 -16.50 -0.91 -13.24
CA LYS A 117 -15.22 -0.25 -12.99
C LYS A 117 -15.07 0.22 -11.54
N PHE A 118 -16.14 0.75 -10.97
CA PHE A 118 -16.16 1.19 -9.57
C PHE A 118 -15.89 0.01 -8.62
N ASP A 119 -16.49 -1.15 -8.87
CA ASP A 119 -16.27 -2.36 -8.06
C ASP A 119 -14.83 -2.84 -8.06
N GLU A 120 -14.18 -2.77 -9.22
CA GLU A 120 -12.76 -3.07 -9.33
C GLU A 120 -11.90 -2.04 -8.57
N LEU A 121 -12.26 -0.76 -8.63
CA LEU A 121 -11.54 0.32 -7.95
C LEU A 121 -11.65 0.25 -6.42
N VAL A 122 -12.83 -0.07 -5.89
CA VAL A 122 -13.06 -0.12 -4.44
C VAL A 122 -12.69 -1.46 -3.80
N LYS A 123 -12.32 -2.46 -4.62
CA LYS A 123 -11.90 -3.77 -4.12
C LYS A 123 -10.68 -3.61 -3.22
N PRO A 124 -10.73 -4.08 -1.97
CA PRO A 124 -9.57 -4.07 -1.10
C PRO A 124 -8.50 -4.93 -1.76
N HIS A 125 -7.43 -4.30 -2.21
CA HIS A 125 -6.27 -5.03 -2.70
C HIS A 125 -5.65 -5.68 -1.46
N PRO A 126 -5.63 -7.04 -1.37
CA PRO A 126 -4.86 -7.67 -0.33
C PRO A 126 -3.45 -7.13 -0.50
N LYS A 127 -2.95 -6.51 0.57
CA LYS A 127 -1.57 -6.08 0.63
C LYS A 127 -0.76 -7.32 0.29
N LYS A 128 -0.11 -7.32 -0.88
CA LYS A 128 0.90 -8.33 -1.20
C LYS A 128 1.85 -8.28 -0.03
N GLN A 129 1.78 -9.29 0.81
CA GLN A 129 2.77 -9.54 1.83
C GLN A 129 4.01 -9.76 0.97
N ASP A 130 4.89 -8.76 0.94
CA ASP A 130 6.21 -8.94 0.39
C ASP A 130 6.81 -10.04 1.26
N ASP A 131 6.66 -11.29 0.81
CA ASP A 131 7.47 -12.41 1.21
C ASP A 131 8.89 -11.93 0.99
N LYS A 132 9.47 -11.39 2.06
CA LYS A 132 10.90 -11.16 2.14
C LYS A 132 11.51 -12.51 1.90
N GLN A 133 11.89 -12.70 0.65
CA GLN A 133 12.95 -13.58 0.21
C GLN A 133 14.01 -13.55 1.31
N HIS A 134 14.06 -14.63 2.09
CA HIS A 134 15.28 -15.04 2.72
C HIS A 134 16.30 -15.12 1.58
N HIS A 135 17.15 -14.11 1.46
CA HIS A 135 18.44 -14.28 0.82
C HIS A 135 19.29 -15.03 1.86
N PRO A 136 19.64 -16.33 1.67
CA PRO A 136 20.67 -16.95 2.46
C PRO A 136 22.01 -16.43 1.91
N GLY A 137 22.38 -15.22 2.33
CA GLY A 137 23.61 -14.57 1.91
C GLY A 137 24.54 -14.39 3.10
N THR A 138 25.54 -15.26 3.19
CA THR A 138 26.88 -15.01 3.76
C THR A 138 26.96 -14.49 5.21
N ASN A 139 27.25 -15.40 6.14
CA ASN A 139 28.20 -15.12 7.22
C ASN A 139 29.39 -16.07 7.09
N THR A 140 30.50 -15.49 6.65
CA THR A 140 31.85 -16.04 6.84
C THR A 140 32.22 -15.93 8.32
N ALA A 141 32.81 -17.02 8.81
CA ALA A 141 33.71 -17.15 9.96
C ALA A 141 33.15 -17.12 11.40
N GLU A 142 33.36 -18.28 12.02
CA GLU A 142 33.85 -18.50 13.39
C GLU A 142 32.86 -18.30 14.55
N ILE A 143 32.45 -19.43 15.13
CA ILE A 143 32.81 -19.89 16.48
C ILE A 143 31.91 -21.10 16.78
N SER A 144 32.47 -22.32 16.77
CA SER A 144 32.13 -23.35 17.78
C SER A 144 32.96 -24.62 17.56
N THR A 145 33.83 -24.89 18.54
CA THR A 145 34.03 -26.20 19.21
C THR A 145 34.41 -27.41 18.35
N ASN A 146 35.64 -27.91 18.53
CA ASN A 146 35.86 -29.21 19.19
C ASN A 146 37.33 -29.45 19.59
N SER A 147 37.46 -30.04 20.78
CA SER A 147 38.61 -30.23 21.68
C SER A 147 39.84 -30.99 21.14
N PRO A 148 40.99 -30.87 21.85
CA PRO A 148 42.27 -31.45 21.45
C PRO A 148 42.36 -32.95 21.71
N ALA A 149 43.12 -33.63 20.86
CA ALA A 149 43.47 -35.02 20.99
C ALA A 149 44.59 -35.26 22.02
N THR A 150 44.55 -36.46 22.61
CA THR A 150 45.64 -37.23 23.24
C THR A 150 46.25 -36.70 24.54
N ASN A 151 45.93 -37.35 25.66
CA ASN A 151 46.88 -38.22 26.39
C ASN A 151 46.20 -38.92 27.58
N SER A 152 46.81 -40.06 27.95
CA SER A 152 46.62 -40.85 29.19
C SER A 152 45.68 -42.05 29.10
N ALA A 153 46.25 -43.14 28.59
CA ALA A 153 45.85 -44.50 28.90
C ALA A 153 46.04 -44.78 30.40
N VAL A 154 44.96 -45.18 31.07
CA VAL A 154 45.01 -45.84 32.38
C VAL A 154 44.78 -47.32 32.13
N THR A 155 45.84 -48.10 32.26
CA THR A 155 45.81 -49.56 32.29
C THR A 155 45.34 -50.01 33.67
N ASN A 156 44.29 -50.83 33.69
CA ASN A 156 43.93 -51.66 34.83
C ASN A 156 44.89 -52.85 34.92
N GLN A 157 45.68 -52.92 35.99
CA GLN A 157 45.92 -54.09 36.87
C GLN A 157 47.09 -53.82 37.82
#